data_AF-A0AAD8AR26-F1
#
_entry.id   AF-A0AAD8AR26-F1
#
_cell.length_a   1.000
_cell.length_b   1.000
_cell.length_c   1.000
_cell.angle_alpha   90.00
_cell.angle_beta   90.00
_cell.angle_gamma   90.00
#
_symmetry.space_group_name_H-M   'P 1'
#
loop_
_entity.id
_entity.type
_entity.pdbx_description
1 polymer ?
#
loop_
_entity_poly.entity_id
_entity_poly.type
_entity_poly.pdbx_seq_one_letter_code
_entity_poly.pdbx_strand_id
1 'polypeptide(L)'
;MEATSDITVGPKSCYKAKVLLEEKTFITDFTVVTRMEIPQGTAPVYINRKSDGELVHAYYVHDLRETFVPRLVPCVRKLGENETPDPKVIDFETKGVMKGSMASSHTIELTSDEPEYLKQRAQDRTLKET
;
A
#
# COMPACT_ATOMS: atom_id res chain seq x y z
N MET A 1 5.90 -6.37 -18.60
CA MET A 1 5.49 -7.77 -18.37
C MET A 1 5.14 -8.31 -19.74
N GLU A 2 5.77 -9.40 -20.15
CA GLU A 2 5.64 -9.96 -21.50
C GLU A 2 5.21 -11.43 -21.37
N ALA A 3 4.31 -11.87 -22.24
CA ALA A 3 3.88 -13.26 -22.33
C ALA A 3 4.02 -13.71 -23.79
N THR A 4 4.97 -14.60 -24.03
CA THR A 4 5.31 -15.11 -25.36
C THR A 4 5.19 -16.62 -25.32
N SER A 5 4.52 -17.20 -26.30
CA SER A 5 4.38 -18.65 -26.43
C SER A 5 4.50 -19.02 -27.89
N ASP A 6 5.40 -19.95 -28.17
CA ASP A 6 5.50 -20.55 -29.50
C ASP A 6 4.42 -21.61 -29.66
N ILE A 7 3.76 -21.61 -30.82
CA ILE A 7 2.73 -22.60 -31.16
C ILE A 7 3.04 -23.26 -32.49
N THR A 8 2.79 -24.56 -32.58
CA THR A 8 2.87 -25.31 -33.83
C THR A 8 1.51 -25.27 -34.52
N VAL A 9 1.48 -24.70 -35.73
CA VAL A 9 0.25 -24.52 -36.52
C VAL A 9 0.15 -25.62 -37.57
N GLY A 10 -0.93 -26.40 -37.54
CA GLY A 10 -1.21 -27.42 -38.55
C GLY A 10 -1.52 -26.82 -39.93
N PRO A 11 -1.23 -27.56 -41.02
CA PRO A 11 -1.50 -27.10 -42.37
C PRO A 11 -3.01 -26.96 -42.61
N LYS A 12 -3.43 -25.82 -43.17
CA LYS A 12 -4.83 -25.43 -43.45
C LYS A 12 -5.71 -25.26 -42.20
N SER A 13 -5.09 -25.03 -41.04
CA SER A 13 -5.79 -24.80 -39.76
C SER A 13 -5.77 -23.32 -39.39
N CYS A 14 -6.77 -22.86 -38.64
CA CYS A 14 -6.85 -21.52 -38.08
C CYS A 14 -6.80 -21.58 -36.54
N TYR A 15 -5.87 -20.84 -35.95
CA TYR A 15 -5.76 -20.71 -34.49
C TYR A 15 -6.09 -19.27 -34.08
N LYS A 16 -6.84 -19.12 -32.99
CA LYS A 16 -7.12 -17.85 -32.36
C LYS A 16 -6.51 -17.86 -30.96
N ALA A 17 -5.57 -16.95 -30.73
CA ALA A 17 -5.01 -16.68 -29.41
C ALA A 17 -5.76 -15.52 -28.76
N LYS A 18 -6.29 -15.73 -27.56
CA LYS A 18 -6.89 -14.70 -26.73
C LYS A 18 -5.99 -14.47 -25.52
N VAL A 19 -5.42 -13.27 -25.42
CA VAL A 19 -4.61 -12.86 -24.28
C VAL A 19 -5.53 -12.26 -23.23
N LEU A 20 -5.57 -12.87 -22.06
CA LEU A 20 -6.31 -12.42 -20.90
C LEU A 20 -5.32 -11.88 -19.88
N LEU A 21 -5.60 -10.67 -19.39
CA LEU A 21 -4.92 -10.10 -18.23
C LEU A 21 -5.89 -10.10 -17.06
N GLU A 22 -5.54 -10.80 -16.00
CA GLU A 22 -6.31 -10.76 -14.76
C GLU A 22 -5.95 -9.50 -13.97
N GLU A 23 -6.96 -8.72 -13.64
CA GLU A 23 -6.85 -7.60 -12.72
C GLU A 23 -7.41 -8.02 -11.35
N LYS A 24 -6.59 -7.91 -10.31
CA LYS A 24 -7.02 -8.06 -8.93
C LYS A 24 -7.17 -6.69 -8.30
N THR A 25 -8.37 -6.38 -7.86
CA THR A 25 -8.66 -5.18 -7.07
C THR A 25 -8.47 -5.50 -5.59
N PHE A 26 -8.01 -4.52 -4.82
CA PHE A 26 -7.90 -4.63 -3.38
C PHE A 26 -8.35 -3.36 -2.68
N ILE A 27 -8.96 -3.55 -1.51
CA ILE A 27 -9.33 -2.51 -0.57
C ILE A 27 -8.82 -2.99 0.78
N THR A 28 -7.87 -2.26 1.37
CA THR A 28 -7.30 -2.61 2.66
C THR A 28 -7.24 -1.40 3.56
N ASP A 29 -7.57 -1.61 4.82
CA ASP A 29 -7.35 -0.60 5.85
C ASP A 29 -5.86 -0.59 6.22
N PHE A 30 -5.36 0.59 6.59
CA PHE A 30 -4.01 0.74 7.11
C PHE A 30 -4.00 1.69 8.31
N THR A 31 -2.99 1.51 9.16
CA THR A 31 -2.72 2.40 10.29
C THR A 31 -1.27 2.86 10.22
N VAL A 32 -1.04 4.16 10.31
CA VAL A 32 0.29 4.77 10.40
C VAL A 32 0.44 5.39 11.77
N VAL A 33 1.57 5.11 12.42
CA VAL A 33 1.97 5.77 13.66
C VAL A 33 3.09 6.76 13.34
N THR A 34 2.88 8.04 13.64
CA THR A 34 3.88 9.09 13.48
C THR A 34 4.33 9.57 14.84
N ARG A 35 5.64 9.60 15.07
CA ARG A 35 6.24 10.06 16.32
C ARG A 35 6.73 11.49 16.20
N MET A 36 6.38 12.31 17.18
CA MET A 36 6.95 13.63 17.40
C MET A 36 7.77 13.61 18.69
N GLU A 37 8.93 14.27 18.66
CA GLU A 37 9.84 14.36 19.79
C GLU A 37 10.34 15.80 19.94
N ILE A 38 10.62 16.21 21.19
CA ILE A 38 11.40 17.42 21.50
C ILE A 38 12.84 17.00 21.88
N PRO A 39 13.79 16.98 20.95
CA PRO A 39 15.13 16.44 21.20
C PRO A 39 15.91 17.29 22.22
N GLN A 40 15.70 18.61 22.19
CA GLN A 40 16.34 19.55 23.12
C GLN A 40 15.66 19.58 24.50
N GLY A 41 14.65 18.74 24.72
CA GLY A 41 13.88 18.65 25.96
C GLY A 41 12.87 19.76 26.19
N THR A 42 12.95 20.89 25.48
CA THR A 42 11.97 21.98 25.56
C THR A 42 11.72 22.60 24.18
N ALA A 43 10.49 23.03 23.92
CA ALA A 43 10.13 23.78 22.71
C ALA A 43 9.55 25.15 23.09
N PRO A 44 10.19 26.27 22.69
CA PRO A 44 9.70 27.59 23.03
C PRO A 44 8.51 27.99 22.15
N VAL A 45 7.52 28.64 22.78
CA VAL A 45 6.39 29.26 22.10
C VAL A 45 6.38 30.75 22.44
N TYR A 46 6.45 31.56 21.39
CA TYR A 46 6.45 33.02 21.49
C TYR A 46 5.11 33.56 21.00
N ILE A 47 4.47 34.38 21.81
CA ILE A 47 3.22 35.06 21.49
C ILE A 47 3.54 36.54 21.29
N ASN A 48 3.50 36.98 20.03
CA ASN A 48 3.74 38.36 19.66
C ASN A 48 2.41 39.07 19.38
N ARG A 49 2.31 40.34 19.78
CA ARG A 49 1.16 41.17 19.44
C ARG A 49 1.19 41.46 17.94
N LYS A 50 0.06 41.25 17.27
CA LYS A 50 -0.03 41.38 15.81
C LYS A 50 0.21 42.81 15.29
N SER A 51 -0.08 43.84 16.09
CA SER A 51 -0.04 45.25 15.66
C SER A 51 1.37 45.82 15.52
N ASP A 52 2.27 45.47 16.43
CA ASP A 52 3.62 46.05 16.56
C ASP A 52 4.71 44.97 16.59
N GLY A 53 4.34 43.69 16.62
CA GLY A 53 5.28 42.58 16.72
C GLY A 53 5.91 42.43 18.11
N GLU A 54 5.45 43.19 19.11
CA GLU A 54 6.00 43.15 20.47
C GLU A 54 5.79 41.75 21.08
N LEU A 55 6.82 41.19 21.69
CA LEU A 55 6.71 39.92 22.42
C LEU A 55 5.88 40.15 23.69
N VAL A 56 4.67 39.59 23.70
CA VAL A 56 3.75 39.70 24.84
C VAL A 56 3.98 38.59 25.85
N HIS A 57 4.31 37.39 25.38
CA HIS A 57 4.49 36.24 26.24
C HIS A 57 5.40 35.19 25.60
N ALA A 58 6.19 34.52 26.43
CA ALA A 58 6.97 33.35 26.05
C ALA A 58 6.72 32.25 27.07
N TYR A 59 6.46 31.03 26.60
CA TYR A 59 6.39 29.85 27.44
C TYR A 59 7.09 28.68 26.77
N TYR A 60 7.49 27.69 27.56
CA TYR A 60 8.26 26.54 27.10
C TYR A 60 7.43 25.28 27.27
N VAL A 61 7.26 24.53 26.20
CA VAL A 61 6.64 23.20 26.25
C VAL A 61 7.70 22.20 26.70
N HIS A 62 7.45 21.57 27.84
CA HIS A 62 8.30 20.53 28.43
C HIS A 62 7.69 19.12 28.29
N ASP A 63 6.36 19.05 28.20
CA ASP A 63 5.60 17.82 28.03
C ASP A 63 4.65 17.95 26.83
N LEU A 64 4.90 17.15 25.80
CA LEU A 64 4.04 17.07 24.63
C LEU A 64 2.65 16.51 24.99
N ARG A 65 2.52 15.70 26.02
CA ARG A 65 1.26 15.02 26.40
C ARG A 65 0.29 15.95 27.11
N GLU A 66 0.82 16.93 27.86
CA GLU A 66 0.01 18.01 28.40
C GLU A 66 -0.49 18.95 27.30
N THR A 67 0.31 19.12 26.25
CA THR A 67 -0.01 19.98 25.11
C THR A 67 -1.03 19.33 24.17
N PHE A 68 -0.82 18.06 23.84
CA PHE A 68 -1.61 17.28 22.89
C PHE A 68 -2.48 16.27 23.63
N VAL A 69 -3.48 16.76 24.36
CA VAL A 69 -4.42 15.89 25.09
C VAL A 69 -5.39 15.19 24.13
N PRO A 70 -5.72 13.89 24.33
CA PRO A 70 -6.61 13.14 23.44
C PRO A 70 -7.99 13.78 23.21
N ARG A 71 -8.47 14.58 24.17
CA ARG A 71 -9.74 15.32 24.04
C ARG A 71 -9.67 16.42 22.97
N LEU A 72 -8.52 17.09 22.86
CA LEU A 72 -8.31 18.18 21.90
C LEU A 72 -7.70 17.67 20.59
N VAL A 73 -6.94 16.58 20.66
CA VAL A 73 -6.21 16.00 19.53
C VAL A 73 -6.52 14.50 19.45
N PRO A 74 -7.62 14.11 18.77
CA PRO A 74 -8.15 12.74 18.82
C PRO A 74 -7.23 11.67 18.21
N CYS A 75 -6.30 12.08 17.34
CA CYS A 75 -5.32 11.18 16.73
C CYS A 75 -4.13 10.87 17.64
N VAL A 76 -4.05 11.42 18.85
CA VAL A 76 -3.00 11.04 19.81
C VAL A 76 -3.19 9.59 20.21
N ARG A 77 -2.13 8.80 20.05
CA ARG A 77 -2.12 7.39 20.43
C ARG A 77 -2.23 7.27 21.94
N LYS A 78 -3.19 6.47 22.41
CA LYS A 78 -3.28 6.11 23.82
C LYS A 78 -2.20 5.08 24.12
N LEU A 79 -1.33 5.38 25.08
CA LEU A 79 -0.28 4.46 25.50
C LEU A 79 -0.89 3.26 26.22
N GLY A 80 -0.28 2.10 26.02
CA GLY A 80 -0.66 0.89 26.74
C GLY A 80 -0.19 0.93 28.20
N GLU A 81 -0.77 0.08 29.05
CA GLU A 81 -0.45 0.00 30.49
C GLU A 81 1.05 -0.29 30.79
N ASN A 82 1.79 -0.81 29.81
CA ASN A 82 3.21 -1.19 29.94
C ASN A 82 4.19 -0.19 29.29
N GLU A 83 3.72 0.89 28.67
CA GLU A 83 4.60 1.86 28.00
C GLU A 83 5.02 2.97 28.99
N THR A 84 6.33 3.09 29.23
CA THR A 84 6.87 4.15 30.09
C THR A 84 6.65 5.52 29.44
N PRO A 85 6.01 6.46 30.18
CA PRO A 85 5.84 7.82 29.71
C PRO A 85 7.15 8.58 29.50
N ASP A 86 7.53 8.86 28.25
CA ASP A 86 8.46 9.97 27.97
C ASP A 86 7.65 11.24 27.67
N PRO A 87 7.74 12.30 28.51
CA PRO A 87 7.02 13.55 28.28
C PRO A 87 7.47 14.28 27.00
N LYS A 88 8.67 13.98 26.48
CA LYS A 88 9.21 14.62 25.28
C LYS A 88 8.74 13.97 23.99
N VAL A 89 8.07 12.83 24.07
CA VAL A 89 7.66 12.02 22.93
C VAL A 89 6.15 11.83 22.92
N ILE A 90 5.56 11.99 21.74
CA ILE A 90 4.15 11.67 21.51
C ILE A 90 3.97 10.98 20.16
N ASP A 91 3.07 10.01 20.14
CA ASP A 91 2.71 9.26 18.93
C ASP A 91 1.31 9.67 18.47
N PHE A 92 1.14 9.80 17.15
CA PHE A 92 -0.14 10.05 16.50
C PHE A 92 -0.52 8.83 15.64
N GLU A 93 -1.74 8.34 15.80
CA GLU A 93 -2.32 7.23 15.05
C GLU A 93 -3.24 7.77 13.95
N THR A 94 -2.89 7.50 12.70
CA THR A 94 -3.70 7.85 11.53
C THR A 94 -4.19 6.58 10.86
N LYS A 95 -5.51 6.49 10.65
CA LYS A 95 -6.15 5.37 9.93
C LYS A 95 -6.56 5.83 8.55
N GLY A 96 -6.39 4.94 7.58
CA GLY A 96 -6.79 5.19 6.20
C GLY A 96 -7.19 3.92 5.49
N VAL A 97 -7.70 4.10 4.27
CA VAL A 97 -8.08 3.00 3.39
C VAL A 97 -7.27 3.13 2.11
N MET A 98 -6.56 2.08 1.74
CA MET A 98 -5.86 1.98 0.48
C MET A 98 -6.72 1.18 -0.49
N LYS A 99 -6.96 1.77 -1.67
CA LYS A 99 -7.67 1.13 -2.78
C LYS A 99 -6.77 1.10 -3.99
N GLY A 100 -6.67 -0.04 -4.64
CA GLY A 100 -5.86 -0.18 -5.84
C GLY A 100 -6.24 -1.41 -6.63
N SER A 101 -5.58 -1.55 -7.77
CA SER A 101 -5.63 -2.76 -8.57
C SER A 101 -4.23 -3.14 -9.01
N MET A 102 -4.02 -4.43 -9.21
CA MET A 102 -2.78 -4.97 -9.77
C MET A 102 -3.10 -5.95 -10.88
N ALA A 103 -2.31 -5.89 -11.95
CA ALA A 103 -2.24 -6.98 -12.92
C ALA A 103 -1.62 -8.21 -12.22
N SER A 104 -2.34 -9.33 -12.14
CA SER A 104 -1.88 -10.49 -11.38
C SER A 104 -1.40 -11.66 -12.22
N SER A 105 -1.98 -11.88 -13.40
CA SER A 105 -1.59 -12.99 -14.27
C SER A 105 -1.92 -12.68 -15.73
N HIS A 106 -1.16 -13.29 -16.63
CA HIS A 106 -1.44 -13.29 -18.07
C HIS A 106 -1.72 -14.73 -18.48
N THR A 107 -2.82 -14.96 -19.19
CA THR A 107 -3.16 -16.27 -19.75
C THR A 107 -3.35 -16.13 -21.25
N ILE A 108 -2.74 -17.03 -22.02
CA ILE A 108 -2.96 -17.13 -23.46
C ILE A 108 -3.87 -18.34 -23.69
N GLU A 109 -5.14 -18.07 -24.01
CA GLU A 109 -6.09 -19.11 -24.42
C GLU A 109 -5.96 -19.33 -25.92
N LEU A 110 -5.56 -20.54 -26.32
CA LEU A 110 -5.46 -20.92 -27.72
C LEU A 110 -6.65 -21.79 -28.12
N THR A 111 -7.36 -21.40 -29.17
CA THR A 111 -8.45 -22.19 -29.76
C THR A 111 -8.13 -22.49 -31.22
N SER A 112 -8.44 -23.71 -31.68
CA SER A 112 -8.26 -24.11 -33.09
C SER A 112 -9.50 -24.78 -33.65
N ASP A 113 -9.70 -24.64 -34.95
CA ASP A 113 -10.75 -25.32 -35.72
C ASP A 113 -10.37 -26.76 -36.11
N GLU A 114 -9.23 -27.27 -35.64
CA GLU A 114 -8.79 -28.63 -35.95
C GLU A 114 -9.70 -29.70 -35.30
N PRO A 115 -9.92 -30.82 -36.02
CA PRO A 115 -10.56 -32.00 -35.45
C PRO A 115 -9.87 -32.53 -34.18
N GLU A 116 -10.65 -32.99 -33.20
CA GLU A 116 -10.11 -33.43 -31.89
C GLU A 116 -9.05 -34.53 -31.97
N TYR A 117 -9.14 -35.42 -32.97
CA TYR A 117 -8.16 -36.49 -33.16
C TYR A 117 -6.75 -35.97 -33.53
N LEU A 118 -6.63 -34.79 -34.15
CA LEU A 118 -5.35 -34.14 -34.44
C LEU A 118 -4.80 -33.42 -33.20
N LYS A 119 -5.68 -32.83 -32.38
CA LYS A 119 -5.33 -32.17 -31.10
C LYS A 119 -4.74 -33.18 -30.10
N GLN A 120 -5.37 -34.35 -29.96
CA GLN A 120 -4.88 -35.42 -29.07
C GLN A 120 -3.52 -35.97 -29.52
N ARG A 121 -3.32 -36.17 -30.83
CA ARG A 121 -2.02 -36.62 -31.39
C ARG A 121 -0.88 -35.62 -31.15
N ALA A 122 -1.19 -34.32 -31.14
CA ALA A 122 -0.21 -33.28 -30.86
C ALA A 122 0.18 -33.28 -29.37
N GLN A 123 -0.80 -33.39 -28.46
CA GLN A 123 -0.56 -33.48 -27.01
C GLN A 123 0.27 -34.71 -26.62
N ASP A 124 -0.02 -35.88 -27.20
CA ASP A 124 0.70 -37.14 -26.96
C ASP A 124 2.17 -37.11 -27.40
N ARG A 125 2.53 -36.24 -28.36
CA ARG A 125 3.92 -36.03 -28.78
C ARG A 125 4.68 -35.18 -27.79
N THR A 126 4.07 -34.12 -27.27
CA THR A 126 4.70 -33.19 -26.31
C THR A 126 5.01 -33.88 -24.97
N LEU A 127 4.15 -34.82 -24.53
CA LEU A 127 4.34 -35.61 -23.30
C LEU A 127 5.42 -36.70 -23.41
N LYS A 128 5.83 -37.10 -24.61
CA LYS A 128 6.88 -38.12 -24.83
C LYS A 128 8.29 -37.53 -24.96
N GLU A 129 8.39 -36.21 -25.10
CA GLU A 129 9.64 -35.47 -25.24
C GLU A 129 10.06 -34.77 -23.92
N THR A 130 9.39 -35.08 -22.80
CA THR A 130 9.76 -34.70 -21.42
C THR A 130 10.16 -35.92 -20.60
#